data_AF-A0ABC8VCY9-F1
#
_entry.id   AF-A0ABC8VCY9-F1
#
_cell.length_a   1.000
_cell.length_b   1.000
_cell.length_c   1.000
_cell.angle_alpha   90.00
_cell.angle_beta   90.00
_cell.angle_gamma   90.00
#
_symmetry.space_group_name_H-M   'P 1'
#
loop_
_entity.id
_entity.type
_entity.pdbx_description
1 polymer ?
#
loop_
_entity_poly.entity_id
_entity_poly.type
_entity_poly.pdbx_seq_one_letter_code
_entity_poly.pdbx_strand_id
1 'polypeptide(L)'
;MASRAATEAALLLAVAPLLPLRLLSLALRLSFSHPSSAAPRRARSAAALLAVAALVSVICAVPDAGTSAVLAAGADADALRSEIEALRLKVAQLESLLEENTNTLNSKASILEEDNKLIEEMERDIQLLIDGPATTKDSKIKSYSAGNIKSMEDEVQQLQEEISKINKNSDTIELLARDTERRVDTLSSEVKKIEDIIAEQWIQIRQFEQAFVLTKMMASKVHERSRPSQMVYKWPGKETILKAYRFRKAIHRRQYSPDTDRPDVFFLGGSVSRSSISIPYNQLRIFISSTQMFHHKVQVLIHDALESNRYSRGLANEPVTFILAYLLVVSPMWIAWFIYSRRFGSRK
;
A
#
# COMPACT_ATOMS: atom_id res chain seq x y z
N MET A 1 -67.71 15.95 -56.76
CA MET A 1 -67.35 14.61 -57.26
C MET A 1 -66.00 14.56 -58.01
N ALA A 2 -65.19 15.63 -58.03
CA ALA A 2 -63.90 15.63 -58.74
C ALA A 2 -62.67 15.27 -57.87
N SER A 3 -62.80 15.14 -56.55
CA SER A 3 -61.65 14.88 -55.66
C SER A 3 -61.36 13.41 -55.39
N ARG A 4 -62.27 12.48 -55.71
CA ARG A 4 -62.10 11.05 -55.44
C ARG A 4 -61.45 10.27 -56.59
N ALA A 5 -61.56 10.78 -57.83
CA ALA A 5 -60.92 10.20 -59.01
C ALA A 5 -59.40 10.49 -59.06
N ALA A 6 -58.97 11.64 -58.53
CA ALA A 6 -57.55 12.01 -58.48
C ALA A 6 -56.74 11.18 -57.47
N THR A 7 -57.37 10.75 -56.36
CA THR A 7 -56.70 9.93 -55.33
C THR A 7 -56.56 8.46 -55.74
N GLU A 8 -57.48 7.91 -56.54
CA GLU A 8 -57.34 6.54 -57.07
C GLU A 8 -56.31 6.47 -58.21
N ALA A 9 -56.21 7.51 -59.04
CA ALA A 9 -55.16 7.61 -60.06
C ALA A 9 -53.75 7.72 -59.45
N ALA A 10 -53.59 8.42 -58.33
CA ALA A 10 -52.31 8.53 -57.63
C ALA A 10 -51.86 7.21 -56.96
N LEU A 11 -52.79 6.43 -56.42
CA LEU A 11 -52.49 5.10 -55.84
C LEU A 11 -52.12 4.08 -56.92
N LEU A 12 -52.75 4.12 -58.10
CA LEU A 12 -52.40 3.24 -59.21
C LEU A 12 -51.04 3.58 -59.84
N LEU A 13 -50.65 4.86 -59.85
CA LEU A 13 -49.34 5.29 -60.35
C LEU A 13 -48.18 4.93 -59.38
N ALA A 14 -48.45 4.81 -58.08
CA ALA A 14 -47.47 4.41 -57.08
C ALA A 14 -47.31 2.87 -56.94
N VAL A 15 -48.32 2.09 -57.32
CA VAL A 15 -48.27 0.60 -57.27
C VAL A 15 -47.67 0.00 -58.56
N ALA A 16 -47.76 0.70 -59.69
CA ALA A 16 -47.22 0.25 -60.97
C ALA A 16 -45.69 -0.04 -60.97
N PRO A 17 -44.80 0.75 -60.32
CA PRO A 17 -43.37 0.43 -60.28
C PRO A 17 -42.98 -0.60 -59.21
N LEU A 18 -43.88 -0.96 -58.28
CA LEU A 18 -43.59 -1.95 -57.22
C LEU A 18 -43.77 -3.40 -57.66
N LEU A 19 -44.57 -3.65 -58.71
CA LEU A 19 -44.77 -4.97 -59.30
C LEU A 19 -43.50 -5.56 -59.94
N PRO A 20 -42.72 -4.82 -60.77
CA PRO A 20 -41.50 -5.36 -61.38
C PRO A 20 -40.39 -5.62 -60.34
N LEU A 21 -40.30 -4.82 -59.27
CA LEU A 21 -39.32 -5.01 -58.20
C LEU A 21 -39.60 -6.25 -57.34
N ARG A 22 -40.88 -6.58 -57.11
CA ARG A 22 -41.27 -7.79 -56.36
C ARG A 22 -41.01 -9.06 -57.17
N LEU A 23 -41.22 -9.03 -58.48
CA LEU A 23 -40.91 -10.16 -59.37
C LEU A 23 -39.40 -10.41 -59.48
N LEU A 24 -38.58 -9.35 -59.53
CA LEU A 24 -37.12 -9.47 -59.54
C LEU A 24 -36.59 -10.04 -58.22
N SER A 25 -37.18 -9.64 -57.08
CA SER A 25 -36.82 -10.16 -55.75
C SER A 25 -37.23 -11.64 -55.54
N LEU A 26 -38.28 -12.11 -56.23
CA LEU A 26 -38.72 -13.51 -56.19
C LEU A 26 -37.83 -14.40 -57.07
N ALA A 27 -37.38 -13.87 -58.22
CA ALA A 27 -36.45 -14.56 -59.12
C ALA A 27 -35.07 -14.74 -58.48
N LEU A 28 -34.58 -13.74 -57.75
CA LEU A 28 -33.28 -13.81 -57.07
C LEU A 28 -33.26 -14.80 -55.88
N ARG A 29 -34.40 -14.99 -55.21
CA ARG A 29 -34.54 -15.98 -54.11
C ARG A 29 -34.60 -17.43 -54.60
N LEU A 30 -34.95 -17.68 -55.86
CA LEU A 30 -35.01 -19.04 -56.40
C LEU A 30 -33.65 -19.54 -56.92
N SER A 31 -32.71 -18.64 -57.20
CA SER A 31 -31.40 -18.98 -57.80
C SER A 31 -30.29 -19.32 -56.79
N PHE A 32 -30.50 -19.14 -55.48
CA PHE A 32 -29.51 -19.46 -54.43
C PHE A 32 -29.98 -20.53 -53.44
N SER A 33 -30.53 -21.63 -53.94
CA SER A 33 -30.70 -22.84 -53.13
C SER A 33 -30.18 -24.05 -53.90
N HIS A 34 -29.03 -24.56 -53.45
CA HIS A 34 -28.44 -25.81 -53.93
C HIS A 34 -29.12 -27.04 -53.30
N PRO A 35 -29.00 -28.22 -53.92
CA PRO A 35 -30.05 -29.24 -53.96
C PRO A 35 -29.84 -30.37 -52.96
N SER A 36 -30.92 -31.06 -52.54
CA SER A 36 -30.82 -32.47 -52.16
C SER A 36 -32.16 -33.23 -52.19
N SER A 37 -32.16 -34.28 -53.02
CA SER A 37 -32.96 -35.52 -52.99
C SER A 37 -34.42 -35.56 -53.49
N ALA A 38 -34.64 -36.57 -54.35
CA ALA A 38 -35.87 -37.23 -54.82
C ALA A 38 -36.66 -36.60 -55.99
N ALA A 39 -36.70 -37.35 -57.10
CA ALA A 39 -37.40 -37.14 -58.36
C ALA A 39 -38.93 -37.40 -58.28
N PRO A 40 -39.70 -37.44 -59.40
CA PRO A 40 -39.81 -36.54 -60.56
C PRO A 40 -41.28 -36.05 -60.76
N ARG A 41 -41.51 -35.07 -61.65
CA ARG A 41 -42.63 -35.09 -62.65
C ARG A 41 -42.66 -33.82 -63.51
N ARG A 42 -42.60 -34.07 -64.82
CA ARG A 42 -43.15 -33.34 -65.98
C ARG A 42 -43.76 -31.94 -65.75
N ALA A 43 -43.36 -31.05 -66.66
CA ALA A 43 -44.15 -30.06 -67.41
C ALA A 43 -43.60 -28.65 -67.25
N ARG A 44 -42.90 -28.16 -68.28
CA ARG A 44 -42.79 -26.74 -68.68
C ARG A 44 -41.92 -26.63 -69.94
N SER A 45 -42.41 -27.27 -70.99
CA SER A 45 -41.93 -27.15 -72.37
C SER A 45 -43.17 -27.09 -73.25
N ALA A 46 -43.82 -25.93 -73.34
CA ALA A 46 -44.99 -25.75 -74.23
C ALA A 46 -45.35 -24.28 -74.55
N ALA A 47 -44.90 -23.28 -73.78
CA ALA A 47 -45.34 -21.90 -73.99
C ALA A 47 -44.46 -21.09 -74.98
N ALA A 48 -43.22 -21.50 -75.23
CA ALA A 48 -42.28 -20.73 -76.05
C ALA A 48 -42.33 -21.06 -77.56
N LEU A 49 -42.97 -22.16 -77.96
CA LEU A 49 -43.01 -22.60 -79.37
C LEU A 49 -44.26 -22.16 -80.14
N LEU A 50 -45.24 -21.51 -79.48
CA LEU A 50 -46.48 -21.06 -80.12
C LEU A 50 -46.49 -19.59 -80.59
N ALA A 51 -45.52 -18.78 -80.16
CA ALA A 51 -45.47 -17.35 -80.54
C ALA A 51 -44.78 -17.11 -81.91
N VAL A 52 -43.90 -18.01 -82.34
CA VAL A 52 -43.13 -17.84 -83.59
C VAL A 52 -43.94 -18.20 -84.84
N ALA A 53 -44.95 -19.06 -84.71
CA ALA A 53 -45.78 -19.49 -85.84
C ALA A 53 -46.81 -18.43 -86.30
N ALA A 54 -47.18 -17.47 -85.44
CA ALA A 54 -48.21 -16.47 -85.76
C ALA A 54 -47.70 -15.28 -86.60
N LEU A 55 -46.39 -15.01 -86.61
CA LEU A 55 -45.82 -13.86 -87.33
C LEU A 55 -45.44 -14.15 -88.79
N VAL A 56 -45.42 -15.41 -89.21
CA VAL A 56 -45.05 -15.78 -90.60
C VAL A 56 -46.27 -15.82 -91.55
N SER A 57 -47.50 -15.88 -91.03
CA SER A 57 -48.71 -15.96 -91.86
C SER A 57 -49.22 -14.62 -92.41
N VAL A 58 -48.65 -13.48 -92.01
CA VAL A 58 -49.15 -12.14 -92.39
C VAL A 58 -48.39 -11.53 -93.58
N ILE A 59 -47.28 -12.12 -94.03
CA ILE A 59 -46.44 -11.54 -95.09
C ILE A 59 -46.75 -12.10 -96.50
N CYS A 60 -47.53 -13.18 -96.63
CA CYS A 60 -47.79 -13.83 -97.93
C CYS A 60 -49.23 -13.70 -98.44
N ALA A 61 -49.79 -12.49 -98.49
CA ALA A 61 -51.02 -12.24 -99.24
C ALA A 61 -51.00 -10.87 -99.95
N VAL A 62 -50.37 -10.82 -101.13
CA VAL A 62 -50.53 -9.76 -102.12
C VAL A 62 -51.17 -10.40 -103.37
N PRO A 63 -52.31 -9.90 -103.87
CA PRO A 63 -52.68 -10.05 -105.26
C PRO A 63 -52.40 -8.75 -106.02
N ASP A 64 -51.89 -8.95 -107.24
CA ASP A 64 -51.49 -7.97 -108.23
C ASP A 64 -52.66 -7.66 -109.21
N ALA A 65 -52.74 -6.42 -109.70
CA ALA A 65 -53.29 -5.99 -111.02
C ALA A 65 -53.86 -4.55 -111.00
N GLY A 66 -53.41 -3.68 -111.93
CA GLY A 66 -54.23 -2.58 -112.44
C GLY A 66 -53.53 -1.27 -112.81
N THR A 67 -53.14 -1.15 -114.08
CA THR A 67 -52.44 -0.07 -114.79
C THR A 67 -53.20 1.27 -114.98
N SER A 68 -52.43 2.37 -114.99
CA SER A 68 -52.48 3.55 -115.89
C SER A 68 -53.61 4.59 -115.79
N ALA A 69 -53.25 5.85 -115.50
CA ALA A 69 -53.43 6.99 -116.41
C ALA A 69 -52.76 8.25 -115.85
N VAL A 70 -51.57 8.53 -116.36
CA VAL A 70 -50.85 9.81 -116.30
C VAL A 70 -51.69 10.88 -117.02
N LEU A 71 -51.73 12.11 -116.47
CA LEU A 71 -51.63 13.41 -117.17
C LEU A 71 -52.20 14.57 -116.31
N ALA A 72 -51.45 14.99 -115.28
CA ALA A 72 -51.48 16.34 -114.69
C ALA A 72 -50.23 16.64 -113.82
N ALA A 73 -49.13 15.89 -114.03
CA ALA A 73 -48.04 15.71 -113.06
C ALA A 73 -46.88 16.73 -113.16
N GLY A 74 -47.10 17.90 -113.78
CA GLY A 74 -46.03 18.89 -114.00
C GLY A 74 -45.76 19.79 -112.79
N ALA A 75 -46.81 20.27 -112.12
CA ALA A 75 -46.68 21.20 -110.99
C ALA A 75 -46.52 20.49 -109.62
N ASP A 76 -47.16 19.33 -109.44
CA ASP A 76 -47.06 18.51 -108.22
C ASP A 76 -45.70 17.82 -108.07
N ALA A 77 -45.06 17.44 -109.19
CA ALA A 77 -43.77 16.76 -109.15
C ALA A 77 -42.64 17.67 -108.64
N ASP A 78 -42.65 18.95 -109.00
CA ASP A 78 -41.64 19.92 -108.53
C ASP A 78 -41.88 20.35 -107.07
N ALA A 79 -43.14 20.44 -106.63
CA ALA A 79 -43.48 20.65 -105.23
C ALA A 79 -42.99 19.49 -104.34
N LEU A 80 -43.26 18.25 -104.75
CA LEU A 80 -42.75 17.05 -104.08
C LEU A 80 -41.21 17.00 -104.07
N ARG A 81 -40.57 17.46 -105.14
CA ARG A 81 -39.11 17.54 -105.23
C ARG A 81 -38.52 18.53 -104.23
N SER A 82 -39.14 19.70 -104.09
CA SER A 82 -38.75 20.71 -103.09
C SER A 82 -38.95 20.23 -101.65
N GLU A 83 -40.00 19.45 -101.39
CA GLU A 83 -40.25 18.85 -100.09
C GLU A 83 -39.24 17.75 -99.76
N ILE A 84 -38.86 16.92 -100.74
CA ILE A 84 -37.79 15.92 -100.62
C ILE A 84 -36.45 16.60 -100.31
N GLU A 85 -36.13 17.70 -100.98
CA GLU A 85 -34.91 18.47 -100.71
C GLU A 85 -34.92 19.10 -99.31
N ALA A 86 -36.05 19.64 -98.86
CA ALA A 86 -36.22 20.15 -97.50
C ALA A 86 -36.09 19.04 -96.44
N LEU A 87 -36.64 17.85 -96.71
CA LEU A 87 -36.50 16.68 -95.83
C LEU A 87 -35.06 16.20 -95.77
N ARG A 88 -34.32 16.19 -96.88
CA ARG A 88 -32.89 15.85 -96.89
C ARG A 88 -32.05 16.82 -96.05
N LEU A 89 -32.32 18.12 -96.13
CA LEU A 89 -31.62 19.11 -95.32
C LEU A 89 -31.92 18.89 -93.83
N LYS A 90 -33.17 18.60 -93.46
CA LYS A 90 -33.53 18.24 -92.08
C LYS A 90 -32.86 16.95 -91.61
N VAL A 91 -32.74 15.94 -92.47
CA VAL A 91 -31.99 14.71 -92.15
C VAL A 91 -30.53 15.03 -91.90
N ALA A 92 -29.88 15.81 -92.77
CA ALA A 92 -28.49 16.22 -92.58
C ALA A 92 -28.29 17.05 -91.29
N GLN A 93 -29.26 17.92 -90.94
CA GLN A 93 -29.23 18.68 -89.70
C GLN A 93 -29.38 17.77 -88.46
N LEU A 94 -30.28 16.78 -88.51
CA LEU A 94 -30.45 15.80 -87.44
C LEU A 94 -29.25 14.88 -87.30
N GLU A 95 -28.64 14.47 -88.41
CA GLU A 95 -27.39 13.71 -88.43
C GLU A 95 -26.26 14.52 -87.79
N SER A 96 -26.11 15.81 -88.13
CA SER A 96 -25.14 16.71 -87.49
C SER A 96 -25.39 16.86 -85.99
N LEU A 97 -26.64 17.02 -85.56
CA LEU A 97 -27.00 17.12 -84.14
C LEU A 97 -26.76 15.81 -83.40
N LEU A 98 -26.97 14.68 -84.07
CA LEU A 98 -26.73 13.35 -83.52
C LEU A 98 -25.23 13.11 -83.38
N GLU A 99 -24.42 13.47 -84.39
CA GLU A 99 -22.97 13.39 -84.35
C GLU A 99 -22.39 14.25 -83.22
N GLU A 100 -22.83 15.51 -83.10
CA GLU A 100 -22.43 16.41 -82.02
C GLU A 100 -22.82 15.85 -80.65
N ASN A 101 -24.08 15.45 -80.46
CA ASN A 101 -24.53 14.86 -79.19
C ASN A 101 -23.74 13.58 -78.85
N THR A 102 -23.44 12.74 -79.84
CA THR A 102 -22.63 11.52 -79.64
C THR A 102 -21.23 11.87 -79.15
N ASN A 103 -20.59 12.88 -79.74
CA ASN A 103 -19.29 13.38 -79.30
C ASN A 103 -19.34 13.99 -77.88
N THR A 104 -20.42 14.73 -77.54
CA THR A 104 -20.61 15.23 -76.17
C THR A 104 -20.83 14.11 -75.15
N LEU A 105 -21.50 13.02 -75.54
CA LEU A 105 -21.70 11.86 -74.67
C LEU A 105 -20.39 11.11 -74.46
N ASN A 106 -19.60 10.92 -75.51
CA ASN A 106 -18.30 10.25 -75.41
C ASN A 106 -17.31 11.02 -74.52
N SER A 107 -17.26 12.36 -74.64
CA SER A 107 -16.41 13.18 -73.76
C SER A 107 -16.86 13.12 -72.29
N LYS A 108 -18.17 13.15 -72.02
CA LYS A 108 -18.72 12.95 -70.66
C LYS A 108 -18.41 11.55 -70.11
N ALA A 109 -18.45 10.52 -70.95
CA ALA A 109 -18.10 9.16 -70.54
C ALA A 109 -16.63 9.06 -70.11
N SER A 110 -15.72 9.71 -70.84
CA SER A 110 -14.29 9.76 -70.48
C SER A 110 -14.06 10.44 -69.12
N ILE A 111 -14.72 11.57 -68.86
CA ILE A 111 -14.60 12.30 -67.59
C ILE A 111 -15.11 11.44 -66.43
N LEU A 112 -16.25 10.76 -66.61
CA LEU A 112 -16.83 9.90 -65.59
C LEU A 112 -15.93 8.69 -65.28
N GLU A 113 -15.19 8.17 -66.26
CA GLU A 113 -14.22 7.10 -66.04
C GLU A 113 -13.00 7.57 -65.22
N GLU A 114 -12.51 8.80 -65.45
CA GLU A 114 -11.44 9.40 -64.65
C GLU A 114 -11.89 9.64 -63.19
N ASP A 115 -13.09 10.19 -63.01
CA ASP A 115 -13.68 10.40 -61.68
C ASP A 115 -13.85 9.06 -60.93
N ASN A 116 -14.23 7.98 -61.62
CA ASN A 116 -14.34 6.65 -61.00
C ASN A 116 -12.97 6.13 -60.52
N LYS A 117 -11.90 6.35 -61.29
CA LYS A 117 -10.52 5.97 -60.88
C LYS A 117 -10.08 6.73 -59.64
N LEU A 118 -10.37 8.03 -59.56
CA LEU A 118 -10.10 8.85 -58.39
C LEU A 118 -10.86 8.34 -57.16
N ILE A 119 -12.14 8.00 -57.31
CA ILE A 119 -12.96 7.44 -56.23
C ILE A 119 -12.37 6.12 -55.73
N GLU A 120 -11.96 5.23 -56.62
CA GLU A 120 -11.30 3.97 -56.23
C GLU A 120 -9.97 4.19 -55.49
N GLU A 121 -9.21 5.23 -55.84
CA GLU A 121 -7.98 5.60 -55.13
C GLU A 121 -8.28 6.14 -53.73
N MET A 122 -9.26 7.04 -53.61
CA MET A 122 -9.69 7.56 -52.32
C MET A 122 -10.26 6.46 -51.41
N GLU A 123 -11.01 5.50 -51.94
CA GLU A 123 -11.53 4.37 -51.16
C GLU A 123 -10.39 3.51 -50.60
N ARG A 124 -9.34 3.24 -51.40
CA ARG A 124 -8.15 2.52 -50.94
C ARG A 124 -7.43 3.27 -49.81
N ASP A 125 -7.28 4.58 -49.93
CA ASP A 125 -6.68 5.41 -48.89
C ASP A 125 -7.52 5.44 -47.61
N ILE A 126 -8.85 5.52 -47.73
CA ILE A 126 -9.78 5.43 -46.61
C ILE A 126 -9.64 4.06 -45.92
N GLN A 127 -9.58 2.96 -46.67
CA GLN A 127 -9.35 1.62 -46.10
C GLN A 127 -8.02 1.56 -45.34
N LEU A 128 -6.93 2.07 -45.92
CA LEU A 128 -5.62 2.12 -45.25
C LEU A 128 -5.66 2.96 -43.95
N LEU A 129 -6.36 4.09 -43.96
CA LEU A 129 -6.54 4.94 -42.79
C LEU A 129 -7.44 4.32 -41.72
N ILE A 130 -8.36 3.44 -42.10
CA ILE A 130 -9.22 2.68 -41.17
C ILE A 130 -8.44 1.50 -40.55
N ASP A 131 -7.64 0.80 -41.34
CA ASP A 131 -6.89 -0.39 -40.90
C ASP A 131 -5.61 -0.04 -40.12
N GLY A 132 -4.99 1.10 -40.42
CA GLY A 132 -3.82 1.64 -39.72
C GLY A 132 -3.99 1.78 -38.20
N PRO A 133 -5.07 2.39 -37.67
CA PRO A 133 -5.29 2.52 -36.24
C PRO A 133 -5.73 1.21 -35.56
N ALA A 134 -6.48 0.34 -36.22
CA ALA A 134 -6.93 -0.94 -35.65
C ALA A 134 -5.76 -1.91 -35.40
N THR A 135 -4.77 -1.92 -36.30
CA THR A 135 -3.61 -2.83 -36.20
C THR A 135 -2.52 -2.34 -35.24
N THR A 136 -2.41 -1.02 -35.02
CA THR A 136 -1.30 -0.44 -34.24
C THR A 136 -1.69 0.06 -32.84
N LYS A 137 -2.94 0.47 -32.60
CA LYS A 137 -3.37 1.01 -31.30
C LYS A 137 -3.88 -0.05 -30.32
N ASP A 138 -4.57 -1.09 -30.81
CA ASP A 138 -5.30 -2.00 -29.93
C ASP A 138 -4.43 -3.01 -29.18
N SER A 139 -3.26 -3.39 -29.71
CA SER A 139 -2.40 -4.41 -29.09
C SER A 139 -1.29 -3.82 -28.19
N LYS A 140 -0.71 -2.68 -28.59
CA LYS A 140 0.47 -2.11 -27.92
C LYS A 140 0.12 -1.10 -26.82
N ILE A 141 -0.93 -0.31 -26.99
CA ILE A 141 -1.33 0.70 -25.99
C ILE A 141 -2.10 0.03 -24.84
N LYS A 142 -2.95 -0.95 -25.15
CA LYS A 142 -3.82 -1.60 -24.16
C LYS A 142 -3.06 -2.47 -23.16
N SER A 143 -2.02 -3.19 -23.59
CA SER A 143 -1.26 -4.10 -22.71
C SER A 143 -0.21 -3.39 -21.86
N TYR A 144 0.58 -2.49 -22.46
CA TYR A 144 1.62 -1.74 -21.73
C TYR A 144 1.02 -0.70 -20.78
N SER A 145 -0.08 -0.03 -21.15
CA SER A 145 -0.72 0.97 -20.29
C SER A 145 -1.45 0.34 -19.11
N ALA A 146 -2.29 -0.67 -19.36
CA ALA A 146 -3.12 -1.25 -18.30
C ALA A 146 -2.30 -2.00 -17.24
N GLY A 147 -1.25 -2.73 -17.65
CA GLY A 147 -0.37 -3.43 -16.71
C GLY A 147 0.41 -2.47 -15.82
N ASN A 148 0.93 -1.38 -16.40
CA ASN A 148 1.70 -0.39 -15.65
C ASN A 148 0.80 0.44 -14.71
N ILE A 149 -0.42 0.76 -15.14
CA ILE A 149 -1.42 1.43 -14.29
C ILE A 149 -1.77 0.55 -13.10
N LYS A 150 -2.05 -0.74 -13.31
CA LYS A 150 -2.37 -1.66 -12.21
C LYS A 150 -1.18 -1.84 -11.26
N SER A 151 0.03 -2.01 -11.79
CA SER A 151 1.25 -2.10 -10.97
C SER A 151 1.44 -0.85 -10.11
N MET A 152 1.26 0.34 -10.69
CA MET A 152 1.33 1.59 -9.94
C MET A 152 0.23 1.71 -8.88
N GLU A 153 -0.98 1.24 -9.18
CA GLU A 153 -2.09 1.24 -8.22
C GLU A 153 -1.82 0.31 -7.03
N ASP A 154 -1.26 -0.87 -7.29
CA ASP A 154 -0.83 -1.82 -6.26
C ASP A 154 0.30 -1.22 -5.39
N GLU A 155 1.28 -0.54 -5.99
CA GLU A 155 2.34 0.18 -5.26
C GLU A 155 1.78 1.32 -4.38
N VAL A 156 0.81 2.09 -4.88
CA VAL A 156 0.15 3.15 -4.12
C VAL A 156 -0.62 2.58 -2.94
N GLN A 157 -1.34 1.46 -3.13
CA GLN A 157 -2.03 0.78 -2.04
C GLN A 157 -1.04 0.30 -0.97
N GLN A 158 0.07 -0.31 -1.38
CA GLN A 158 1.11 -0.76 -0.45
C GLN A 158 1.69 0.43 0.35
N LEU A 159 2.04 1.53 -0.32
CA LEU A 159 2.55 2.73 0.36
C LEU A 159 1.53 3.30 1.34
N GLN A 160 0.25 3.28 1.00
CA GLN A 160 -0.82 3.78 1.86
C GLN A 160 -0.99 2.90 3.11
N GLU A 161 -0.88 1.57 2.98
CA GLU A 161 -0.86 0.64 4.12
C GLU A 161 0.36 0.86 5.02
N GLU A 162 1.54 1.03 4.42
CA GLU A 162 2.77 1.33 5.15
C GLU A 162 2.68 2.65 5.91
N ILE A 163 2.14 3.71 5.30
CA ILE A 163 1.89 5.00 5.97
C ILE A 163 0.90 4.81 7.13
N SER A 164 -0.18 4.05 6.95
CA SER A 164 -1.14 3.75 8.01
C SER A 164 -0.48 3.02 9.19
N LYS A 165 0.43 2.08 8.90
CA LYS A 165 1.20 1.36 9.91
C LYS A 165 2.20 2.27 10.63
N ILE A 166 2.94 3.10 9.89
CA ILE A 166 3.87 4.08 10.45
C ILE A 166 3.13 5.06 11.36
N ASN A 167 1.96 5.55 10.94
CA ASN A 167 1.17 6.48 11.73
C ASN A 167 0.75 5.88 13.08
N LYS A 168 0.25 4.63 13.08
CA LYS A 168 -0.06 3.90 14.33
C LYS A 168 1.16 3.71 15.21
N ASN A 169 2.32 3.41 14.62
CA ASN A 169 3.58 3.29 15.37
C ASN A 169 4.02 4.65 15.94
N SER A 170 3.83 5.75 15.20
CA SER A 170 4.08 7.11 15.66
C SER A 170 3.23 7.43 16.89
N ASP A 171 1.93 7.13 16.84
CA ASP A 171 1.01 7.36 17.96
C ASP A 171 1.43 6.55 19.21
N THR A 172 1.84 5.29 19.03
CA THR A 172 2.30 4.46 20.16
C THR A 172 3.63 4.95 20.74
N ILE A 173 4.57 5.37 19.90
CA ILE A 173 5.84 5.97 20.34
C ILE A 173 5.58 7.29 21.06
N GLU A 174 4.67 8.13 20.57
CA GLU A 174 4.31 9.39 21.21
C GLU A 174 3.68 9.17 22.60
N LEU A 175 2.77 8.20 22.72
CA LEU A 175 2.20 7.83 24.02
C LEU A 175 3.26 7.34 25.01
N LEU A 176 4.21 6.50 24.55
CA LEU A 176 5.32 6.04 25.37
C LEU A 176 6.25 7.20 25.77
N ALA A 177 6.57 8.10 24.85
CA ALA A 177 7.40 9.28 25.12
C ALA A 177 6.75 10.16 26.20
N ARG A 178 5.45 10.46 26.08
CA ARG A 178 4.71 11.23 27.09
C ARG A 178 4.66 10.53 28.45
N ASP A 179 4.54 9.20 28.50
CA ASP A 179 4.60 8.46 29.77
C ASP A 179 5.99 8.58 30.42
N THR A 180 7.05 8.39 29.63
CA THR A 180 8.42 8.52 30.11
C THR A 180 8.74 9.93 30.58
N GLU A 181 8.22 10.96 29.90
CA GLU A 181 8.35 12.37 30.28
C GLU A 181 7.72 12.63 31.66
N ARG A 182 6.47 12.20 31.88
CA ARG A 182 5.81 12.34 33.20
C ARG A 182 6.58 11.65 34.32
N ARG A 183 7.16 10.47 34.05
CA ARG A 183 7.97 9.72 35.02
C ARG A 183 9.27 10.48 35.34
N VAL A 184 9.92 11.05 34.33
CA VAL A 184 11.12 11.88 34.50
C VAL A 184 10.79 13.14 35.30
N ASP A 185 9.67 13.81 35.03
CA ASP A 185 9.23 14.97 35.81
C ASP A 185 8.98 14.62 37.27
N THR A 186 8.34 13.47 37.51
CA THR A 186 8.08 12.97 38.86
C THR A 186 9.40 12.74 39.59
N LEU A 187 10.34 12.00 38.98
CA LEU A 187 11.67 11.76 39.54
C LEU A 187 12.46 13.06 39.74
N SER A 188 12.37 14.00 38.81
CA SER A 188 13.00 15.32 38.92
C SER A 188 12.48 16.07 40.16
N SER A 189 11.17 16.02 40.41
CA SER A 189 10.58 16.64 41.61
C SER A 189 11.04 15.96 42.91
N GLU A 190 11.24 14.64 42.90
CA GLU A 190 11.77 13.89 44.04
C GLU A 190 13.24 14.19 44.29
N VAL A 191 14.06 14.24 43.23
CA VAL A 191 15.48 14.62 43.31
C VAL A 191 15.62 16.02 43.89
N LYS A 192 14.81 16.98 43.44
CA LYS A 192 14.82 18.34 44.00
C LYS A 192 14.50 18.37 45.49
N LYS A 193 13.51 17.58 45.94
CA LYS A 193 13.21 17.45 47.38
C LYS A 193 14.38 16.86 48.17
N ILE A 194 15.08 15.88 47.60
CA ILE A 194 16.27 15.26 48.22
C ILE A 194 17.41 16.28 48.28
N GLU A 195 17.61 17.08 47.24
CA GLU A 195 18.60 18.16 47.19
C GLU A 195 18.35 19.19 48.29
N ASP A 196 17.11 19.64 48.47
CA ASP A 196 16.71 20.56 49.54
C ASP A 196 17.01 19.97 50.94
N ILE A 197 16.75 18.67 51.14
CA ILE A 197 17.06 17.96 52.40
C ILE A 197 18.57 17.87 52.63
N ILE A 198 19.35 17.56 51.59
CA ILE A 198 20.82 17.48 51.70
C ILE A 198 21.40 18.86 52.04
N ALA A 199 20.90 19.93 51.43
CA ALA A 199 21.32 21.28 51.74
C ALA A 199 21.06 21.65 53.21
N GLU A 200 19.87 21.32 53.74
CA GLU A 200 19.53 21.51 55.15
C GLU A 200 20.45 20.69 56.08
N GLN A 201 20.66 19.40 55.77
CA GLN A 201 21.56 18.55 56.56
C GLN A 201 23.02 19.07 56.54
N TRP A 202 23.48 19.61 55.42
CA TRP A 202 24.81 20.20 55.31
C TRP A 202 24.99 21.41 56.25
N ILE A 203 23.99 22.28 56.33
CA ILE A 203 23.98 23.41 57.27
C ILE A 203 24.06 22.92 58.71
N GLN A 204 23.30 21.89 59.07
CA GLN A 204 23.29 21.31 60.42
C GLN A 204 24.65 20.70 60.80
N ILE A 205 25.28 19.95 59.87
CA ILE A 205 26.63 19.40 60.08
C ILE A 205 27.62 20.53 60.32
N ARG A 206 27.56 21.60 59.52
CA ARG A 206 28.45 22.75 59.67
C ARG A 206 28.31 23.43 61.04
N GLN A 207 27.08 23.60 61.53
CA GLN A 207 26.82 24.15 62.86
C GLN A 207 27.34 23.22 63.96
N PHE A 208 27.12 21.91 63.83
CA PHE A 208 27.61 20.92 64.77
C PHE A 208 29.13 20.90 64.85
N GLU A 209 29.83 20.97 63.71
CA GLU A 209 31.29 21.08 63.64
C GLU A 209 31.79 22.32 64.39
N GLN A 210 31.17 23.48 64.18
CA GLN A 210 31.54 24.72 64.87
C GLN A 210 31.33 24.62 66.38
N ALA A 211 30.17 24.10 66.82
CA ALA A 211 29.88 23.89 68.24
C ALA A 211 30.86 22.91 68.88
N PHE A 212 31.26 21.86 68.16
CA PHE A 212 32.23 20.88 68.62
C PHE A 212 33.63 21.47 68.78
N VAL A 213 34.10 22.26 67.80
CA VAL A 213 35.38 22.98 67.89
C VAL A 213 35.38 23.97 69.06
N LEU A 214 34.30 24.75 69.21
CA LEU A 214 34.14 25.67 70.33
C LEU A 214 34.19 24.95 71.68
N THR A 215 33.49 23.81 71.80
CA THR A 215 33.48 22.98 73.01
C THR A 215 34.86 22.43 73.32
N LYS A 216 35.60 21.93 72.33
CA LYS A 216 36.99 21.50 72.49
C LYS A 216 37.88 22.63 72.99
N MET A 217 37.74 23.83 72.44
CA MET A 217 38.51 25.01 72.85
C MET A 217 38.16 25.46 74.27
N MET A 218 36.88 25.43 74.65
CA MET A 218 36.45 25.74 76.01
C MET A 218 36.97 24.69 77.01
N ALA A 219 36.88 23.41 76.68
CA ALA A 219 37.37 22.33 77.52
C ALA A 219 38.90 22.33 77.66
N SER A 220 39.64 22.63 76.59
CA SER A 220 41.10 22.77 76.68
C SER A 220 41.51 23.99 77.52
N LYS A 221 40.81 25.13 77.38
CA LYS A 221 41.06 26.34 78.18
C LYS A 221 40.70 26.14 79.65
N VAL A 222 39.64 25.39 79.95
CA VAL A 222 39.29 24.96 81.31
C VAL A 222 40.34 23.99 81.84
N HIS A 223 40.79 23.03 81.03
CA HIS A 223 41.85 22.10 81.42
C HIS A 223 43.16 22.83 81.73
N GLU A 224 43.56 23.81 80.90
CA GLU A 224 44.74 24.64 81.10
C GLU A 224 44.64 25.53 82.36
N ARG A 225 43.46 26.12 82.63
CA ARG A 225 43.18 26.84 83.89
C ARG A 225 43.13 25.93 85.12
N SER A 226 42.83 24.65 84.93
CA SER A 226 42.80 23.63 86.00
C SER A 226 44.11 22.85 86.15
N ARG A 227 45.14 23.11 85.33
CA ARG A 227 46.48 22.57 85.58
C ARG A 227 46.93 23.13 86.92
N PRO A 228 47.21 22.30 87.94
CA PRO A 228 47.73 22.80 89.20
C PRO A 228 49.04 23.51 88.89
N SER A 229 49.06 24.83 89.12
CA SER A 229 50.28 25.61 89.21
C SER A 229 51.26 24.83 90.08
N GLN A 230 52.46 24.61 89.55
CA GLN A 230 53.53 23.81 90.13
C GLN A 230 54.01 24.45 91.44
N MET A 231 53.22 24.30 92.50
CA MET A 231 53.65 24.47 93.87
C MET A 231 54.07 23.10 94.40
N VAL A 232 55.32 23.06 94.83
CA VAL A 232 56.06 21.90 95.32
C VAL A 232 55.43 21.40 96.61
N TYR A 233 54.60 20.37 96.53
CA TYR A 233 54.18 19.59 97.71
C TYR A 233 54.64 18.14 97.55
N LYS A 234 55.62 17.78 98.39
CA LYS A 234 56.29 16.48 98.45
C LYS A 234 55.37 15.49 99.17
N TRP A 235 54.50 14.78 98.44
CA TRP A 235 53.68 13.72 99.04
C TRP A 235 54.48 12.42 99.28
N PRO A 236 54.49 11.87 100.51
CA PRO A 236 55.16 10.63 100.86
C PRO A 236 54.23 9.44 100.58
N GLY A 237 54.28 8.92 99.37
CA GLY A 237 53.48 7.74 98.98
C GLY A 237 53.89 7.10 97.64
N LYS A 238 55.08 7.48 97.13
CA LYS A 238 55.51 7.17 95.76
C LYS A 238 55.91 5.71 95.56
N GLU A 239 56.13 4.97 96.65
CA GLU A 239 56.73 3.63 96.59
C GLU A 239 55.72 2.49 96.50
N THR A 240 54.49 2.71 96.97
CA THR A 240 53.40 1.72 96.93
C THR A 240 52.69 1.70 95.56
N ILE A 241 52.53 2.86 94.92
CA ILE A 241 51.87 2.99 93.61
C ILE A 241 52.72 2.38 92.49
N LEU A 242 54.05 2.52 92.57
CA LEU A 242 54.96 1.97 91.58
C LEU A 242 55.00 0.43 91.61
N LYS A 243 54.79 -0.19 92.78
CA LYS A 243 54.68 -1.65 92.92
C LYS A 243 53.37 -2.17 92.30
N ALA A 244 52.24 -1.48 92.52
CA ALA A 244 50.96 -1.84 91.92
C ALA A 244 50.96 -1.69 90.38
N TYR A 245 51.61 -0.66 89.85
CA TYR A 245 51.75 -0.46 88.40
C TYR A 245 52.61 -1.54 87.73
N ARG A 246 53.70 -1.99 88.39
CA ARG A 246 54.54 -3.10 87.88
C ARG A 246 53.77 -4.43 87.90
N PHE A 247 52.96 -4.68 88.93
CA PHE A 247 52.13 -5.89 89.02
C PHE A 247 51.03 -5.89 87.94
N ARG A 248 50.38 -4.76 87.68
CA ARG A 248 49.39 -4.61 86.58
C ARG A 248 50.03 -4.77 85.19
N LYS A 249 51.24 -4.23 85.00
CA LYS A 249 52.00 -4.35 83.75
C LYS A 249 52.48 -5.80 83.49
N ALA A 250 52.74 -6.57 84.54
CA ALA A 250 53.06 -8.00 84.43
C ALA A 250 51.85 -8.85 84.01
N ILE A 251 50.64 -8.49 84.44
CA ILE A 251 49.40 -9.21 84.10
C ILE A 251 48.91 -8.87 82.67
N HIS A 252 49.10 -7.64 82.19
CA HIS A 252 48.71 -7.25 80.82
C HIS A 252 49.66 -7.73 79.71
N ARG A 253 50.86 -8.22 80.03
CA ARG A 253 51.83 -8.72 79.04
C ARG A 253 51.61 -10.17 78.59
N ARG A 254 50.51 -10.82 79.02
CA ARG A 254 50.17 -12.21 78.64
C ARG A 254 49.08 -12.33 77.57
N GLN A 255 48.63 -11.22 76.97
CA GLN A 255 47.54 -11.20 75.98
C GLN A 255 47.92 -10.49 74.67
N TYR A 256 49.16 -10.65 74.21
CA TYR A 256 49.55 -10.27 72.85
C TYR A 256 50.37 -11.40 72.23
N SER A 257 49.73 -12.21 71.41
CA SER A 257 50.37 -12.99 70.34
C SER A 257 49.64 -12.63 69.04
N PRO A 258 50.37 -12.36 67.94
CA PRO A 258 49.81 -11.76 66.74
C PRO A 258 49.22 -12.84 65.83
N ASP A 259 48.05 -12.58 65.25
CA ASP A 259 47.62 -13.31 64.06
C ASP A 259 46.83 -12.37 63.16
N THR A 260 47.40 -12.16 61.98
CA THR A 260 47.00 -11.28 60.90
C THR A 260 46.01 -12.01 60.00
N ASP A 261 44.71 -11.68 60.06
CA ASP A 261 43.75 -11.86 58.94
C ASP A 261 42.32 -11.37 59.22
N ARG A 262 42.14 -10.09 59.62
CA ARG A 262 40.80 -9.46 59.61
C ARG A 262 40.85 -7.98 59.22
N PRO A 263 39.88 -7.49 58.42
CA PRO A 263 39.83 -6.11 58.02
C PRO A 263 39.66 -5.21 59.23
N ASP A 264 40.56 -4.23 59.30
CA ASP A 264 40.71 -3.28 60.38
C ASP A 264 39.47 -2.39 60.48
N VAL A 265 38.68 -2.57 61.54
CA VAL A 265 37.53 -1.71 61.85
C VAL A 265 38.04 -0.48 62.59
N PHE A 266 38.78 0.38 61.89
CA PHE A 266 39.29 1.64 62.44
C PHE A 266 38.31 2.83 62.32
N PHE A 267 37.08 2.62 61.84
CA PHE A 267 36.17 3.75 61.55
C PHE A 267 35.10 4.09 62.60
N LEU A 268 34.96 3.32 63.69
CA LEU A 268 34.09 3.73 64.80
C LEU A 268 34.93 3.92 66.06
N GLY A 269 35.26 5.19 66.34
CA GLY A 269 35.93 5.65 67.56
C GLY A 269 35.08 5.48 68.81
N GLY A 270 34.80 4.25 69.20
CA GLY A 270 34.11 3.88 70.43
C GLY A 270 34.37 2.43 70.77
N SER A 271 34.77 2.16 72.01
CA SER A 271 35.03 0.81 72.53
C SER A 271 33.72 0.01 72.67
N VAL A 272 33.12 -0.40 71.55
CA VAL A 272 32.01 -1.36 71.56
C VAL A 272 32.62 -2.75 71.74
N SER A 273 32.21 -3.43 72.81
CA SER A 273 32.74 -4.75 73.19
C SER A 273 32.69 -5.74 72.02
N ARG A 274 33.82 -6.39 71.75
CA ARG A 274 34.01 -7.41 70.69
C ARG A 274 32.99 -8.56 70.76
N SER A 275 32.37 -8.81 71.92
CA SER A 275 31.36 -9.86 72.12
C SER A 275 29.95 -9.50 71.61
N SER A 276 29.60 -8.22 71.59
CA SER A 276 28.25 -7.74 71.19
C SER A 276 28.04 -7.76 69.66
N ILE A 277 29.13 -7.73 68.88
CA ILE A 277 29.08 -7.74 67.41
C ILE A 277 29.26 -9.17 66.86
N SER A 278 29.96 -10.06 67.58
CA SER A 278 30.22 -11.43 67.10
C SER A 278 28.96 -12.29 67.01
N ILE A 279 27.98 -12.07 67.88
CA ILE A 279 26.72 -12.82 67.90
C ILE A 279 25.85 -12.51 66.65
N PRO A 280 25.49 -11.25 66.35
CA PRO A 280 24.72 -10.94 65.13
C PRO A 280 25.51 -11.24 63.86
N TYR A 281 26.84 -11.09 63.87
CA TYR A 281 27.68 -11.43 62.72
C TYR A 281 27.70 -12.94 62.41
N ASN A 282 27.80 -13.80 63.43
CA ASN A 282 27.76 -15.26 63.22
C ASN A 282 26.38 -15.72 62.74
N GLN A 283 25.30 -15.10 63.24
CA GLN A 283 23.93 -15.35 62.78
C GLN A 283 23.75 -14.93 61.31
N LEU A 284 24.27 -13.75 60.93
CA LEU A 284 24.26 -13.29 59.54
C LEU A 284 25.07 -14.22 58.63
N ARG A 285 26.23 -14.71 59.09
CA ARG A 285 27.06 -15.66 58.35
C ARG A 285 26.31 -16.97 58.08
N ILE A 286 25.65 -17.55 59.09
CA ILE A 286 24.85 -18.77 58.93
C ILE A 286 23.69 -18.53 57.95
N PHE A 287 23.04 -17.37 58.06
CA PHE A 287 21.96 -16.97 57.15
C PHE A 287 22.45 -16.89 55.70
N ILE A 288 23.55 -16.17 55.43
CA ILE A 288 24.14 -16.03 54.09
C ILE A 288 24.50 -17.40 53.49
N SER A 289 25.13 -18.28 54.28
CA SER A 289 25.47 -19.63 53.81
C SER A 289 24.23 -20.47 53.51
N SER A 290 23.16 -20.33 54.29
CA SER A 290 21.88 -20.99 54.00
C SER A 290 21.25 -20.44 52.72
N THR A 291 21.24 -19.11 52.54
CA THR A 291 20.74 -18.44 51.34
C THR A 291 21.49 -18.88 50.07
N GLN A 292 22.80 -19.09 50.14
CA GLN A 292 23.60 -19.62 49.04
C GLN A 292 23.20 -21.05 48.64
N MET A 293 22.93 -21.91 49.63
CA MET A 293 22.46 -23.27 49.37
C MET A 293 21.06 -23.28 48.72
N PHE A 294 20.17 -22.38 49.15
CA PHE A 294 18.84 -22.22 48.55
C PHE A 294 18.93 -21.64 47.13
N HIS A 295 19.81 -20.66 46.91
CA HIS A 295 20.04 -20.07 45.60
C HIS A 295 20.47 -21.12 44.58
N HIS A 296 21.43 -21.98 44.92
CA HIS A 296 21.87 -23.06 44.01
C HIS A 296 20.75 -24.05 43.70
N LYS A 297 19.96 -24.46 44.71
CA LYS A 297 18.81 -25.37 44.50
C LYS A 297 17.73 -24.74 43.62
N VAL A 298 17.40 -23.47 43.86
CA VAL A 298 16.41 -22.73 43.07
C VAL A 298 16.91 -22.50 41.64
N GLN A 299 18.21 -22.25 41.46
CA GLN A 299 18.83 -22.10 40.14
C GLN A 299 18.70 -23.36 39.29
N VAL A 300 18.97 -24.54 39.87
CA VAL A 300 18.79 -25.83 39.17
C VAL A 300 17.33 -26.09 38.82
N LEU A 301 16.40 -25.85 39.76
CA LEU A 301 14.97 -26.01 39.51
C LEU A 301 14.43 -25.07 38.42
N ILE A 302 14.89 -23.81 38.43
CA ILE A 302 14.52 -22.82 37.41
C ILE A 302 15.12 -23.18 36.06
N HIS A 303 16.35 -23.67 36.02
CA HIS A 303 16.99 -24.13 34.80
C HIS A 303 16.21 -25.29 34.17
N ASP A 304 15.91 -26.33 34.93
CA ASP A 304 15.14 -27.50 34.46
C ASP A 304 13.71 -27.12 34.03
N ALA A 305 13.07 -26.21 34.77
CA ALA A 305 11.74 -25.70 34.43
C ALA A 305 11.75 -24.86 33.13
N LEU A 306 12.79 -24.07 32.89
CA LEU A 306 12.92 -23.26 31.67
C LEU A 306 13.29 -24.13 30.46
N GLU A 307 14.12 -25.15 30.64
CA GLU A 307 14.58 -26.07 29.59
C GLU A 307 13.49 -27.04 29.11
N SER A 308 12.64 -27.51 30.05
CA SER A 308 11.53 -28.42 29.77
C SER A 308 10.41 -27.78 28.94
N ASN A 309 10.28 -26.46 28.95
CA ASN A 309 9.20 -25.75 28.24
C ASN A 309 9.66 -25.17 26.89
N ARG A 310 8.94 -25.48 25.81
CA ARG A 310 9.36 -25.21 24.42
C ARG A 310 9.60 -23.73 24.12
N TYR A 311 8.89 -22.83 24.80
CA TYR A 311 8.97 -21.38 24.57
C TYR A 311 10.06 -20.70 25.41
N SER A 312 10.37 -21.23 26.59
CA SER A 312 11.35 -20.64 27.51
C SER A 312 12.73 -21.29 27.44
N ARG A 313 12.90 -22.35 26.64
CA ARG A 313 14.17 -23.06 26.47
C ARG A 313 15.32 -22.15 26.04
N GLY A 314 15.04 -21.14 25.21
CA GLY A 314 16.04 -20.15 24.80
C GLY A 314 16.54 -19.22 25.93
N LEU A 315 15.83 -19.20 27.07
CA LEU A 315 16.17 -18.43 28.27
C LEU A 315 16.83 -19.28 29.36
N ALA A 316 16.97 -20.60 29.16
CA ALA A 316 17.66 -21.53 30.07
C ALA A 316 19.20 -21.37 29.98
N ASN A 317 19.67 -20.13 29.99
CA ASN A 317 21.09 -19.81 30.03
C ASN A 317 21.52 -19.62 31.48
N GLU A 318 22.71 -20.13 31.83
CA GLU A 318 23.31 -20.03 33.17
C GLU A 318 23.23 -18.62 33.82
N PRO A 319 23.52 -17.50 33.12
CA PRO A 319 23.40 -16.17 33.74
C PRO A 319 21.95 -15.76 34.02
N VAL A 320 21.00 -16.18 33.18
CA VAL A 320 19.58 -15.81 33.32
C VAL A 320 18.95 -16.57 34.48
N THR A 321 19.23 -17.87 34.59
CA THR A 321 18.76 -18.71 35.70
C THR A 321 19.36 -18.27 37.03
N PHE A 322 20.64 -17.86 37.04
CA PHE A 322 21.31 -17.29 38.21
C PHE A 322 20.64 -16.02 38.73
N ILE A 323 20.34 -15.06 37.83
CA ILE A 323 19.67 -13.80 38.18
C ILE A 323 18.25 -14.05 38.67
N LEU A 324 17.51 -14.96 38.01
CA LEU A 324 16.13 -15.26 38.38
C LEU A 324 16.06 -15.97 39.74
N ALA A 325 16.97 -16.91 40.01
CA ALA A 325 17.10 -17.56 41.30
C ALA A 325 17.50 -16.57 42.41
N TYR A 326 18.39 -15.62 42.12
CA TYR A 326 18.77 -14.56 43.05
C TYR A 326 17.58 -13.66 43.40
N LEU A 327 16.83 -13.22 42.38
CA LEU A 327 15.65 -12.38 42.58
C LEU A 327 14.58 -13.09 43.42
N LEU A 328 14.36 -14.38 43.18
CA LEU A 328 13.39 -15.20 43.92
C LEU A 328 13.78 -15.37 45.39
N VAL A 329 15.07 -15.54 45.67
CA VAL A 329 15.59 -15.75 47.03
C VAL A 329 15.67 -14.44 47.83
N VAL A 330 15.97 -13.32 47.17
CA VAL A 330 16.15 -12.01 47.81
C VAL A 330 14.83 -11.24 47.96
N SER A 331 13.86 -11.47 47.08
CA SER A 331 12.55 -10.79 47.10
C SER A 331 11.80 -10.91 48.44
N PRO A 332 11.72 -12.08 49.12
CA PRO A 332 11.08 -12.20 50.42
C PRO A 332 11.72 -11.35 51.51
N MET A 333 13.04 -11.16 51.49
CA MET A 333 13.73 -10.28 52.43
C MET A 333 13.36 -8.82 52.19
N TRP A 334 13.32 -8.39 50.94
CA TRP A 334 12.91 -7.03 50.57
C TRP A 334 11.45 -6.76 50.93
N ILE A 335 10.56 -7.72 50.69
CA ILE A 335 9.14 -7.61 51.05
C ILE A 335 8.98 -7.56 52.58
N ALA A 336 9.65 -8.44 53.33
CA ALA A 336 9.61 -8.43 54.79
C ALA A 336 10.16 -7.12 55.36
N TRP A 337 11.30 -6.64 54.83
CA TRP A 337 11.88 -5.35 55.19
C TRP A 337 10.92 -4.19 54.88
N PHE A 338 10.29 -4.19 53.71
CA PHE A 338 9.35 -3.16 53.28
C PHE A 338 8.09 -3.13 54.17
N ILE A 339 7.55 -4.30 54.52
CA ILE A 339 6.41 -4.43 55.45
C ILE A 339 6.79 -3.96 56.85
N TYR A 340 7.97 -4.35 57.35
CA TYR A 340 8.46 -3.95 58.66
C TYR A 340 8.70 -2.43 58.73
N SER A 341 9.33 -1.87 57.69
CA SER A 341 9.59 -0.43 57.56
C SER A 341 8.29 0.37 57.49
N ARG A 342 7.27 -0.12 56.78
CA ARG A 342 5.95 0.51 56.75
C ARG A 342 5.20 0.44 58.07
N ARG A 343 5.30 -0.67 58.82
CA ARG A 343 4.57 -0.83 60.10
C ARG A 343 5.21 -0.09 61.28
N PHE A 344 6.52 0.03 61.31
CA PHE A 344 7.24 0.60 62.45
C PHE A 344 7.88 1.97 62.17
N GLY A 345 7.97 2.40 60.91
CA GLY A 345 8.47 3.72 60.52
C GLY A 345 7.52 4.90 60.79
N SER A 346 6.36 4.66 61.40
CA SER A 346 5.34 5.69 61.67
C SER A 346 4.98 5.84 63.16
N ARG A 347 5.90 5.53 64.08
CA ARG A 347 5.79 5.99 65.47
C ARG A 347 6.91 7.00 65.73
N LYS A 348 6.57 8.28 65.56
CA LYS A 348 7.26 9.39 66.22
C LYS A 348 7.00 9.33 67.72
#